data_AF-A0A661KW46-F1
#
_entry.id   AF-A0A661KW46-F1
#
_cell.length_a   1.000
_cell.length_b   1.000
_cell.length_c   1.000
_cell.angle_alpha   90.00
_cell.angle_beta   90.00
_cell.angle_gamma   90.00
#
_symmetry.space_group_name_H-M   'P 1'
#
loop_
_entity.id
_entity.type
_entity.pdbx_description
1 polymer ?
#
loop_
_entity_poly.entity_id
_entity_poly.type
_entity_poly.pdbx_seq_one_letter_code
_entity_poly.pdbx_strand_id
1 'polypeptide(L)'
;MLNEQTIEKLYHMKLNGMAEAFKEQILQPDLAQMSFEERFALLVERHWTWKEDRRMKRLLSLAKLKINACIEDIDYRAPRGLQKSVILQLSSCDWVRNAHNVIITGPTGAGKTYLACALANRACRMGLSAFYIRIPNLFQELAIARADGSYSKIMKKLLRAKVLVLDDLGLSPMSAQERRDLLEVVEDRHGLTSTIVAAQLPIEHWHENIRDPTIADAVLDRLVHNAYKINLKGESMRKLRSTLTKKKDSGK
;
A
#
# COMPACT_ATOMS: atom_id res chain seq x y z
N MET A 1 -15.21 35.16 -26.50
CA MET A 1 -14.48 34.67 -27.69
C MET A 1 -13.02 34.28 -27.41
N LEU A 2 -12.05 35.18 -27.21
CA LEU A 2 -10.63 34.74 -27.04
C LEU A 2 -10.39 33.89 -25.78
N ASN A 3 -10.98 34.28 -24.65
CA ASN A 3 -10.82 33.53 -23.38
C ASN A 3 -11.46 32.14 -23.43
N GLU A 4 -12.63 32.00 -24.04
CA GLU A 4 -13.31 30.70 -24.22
C GLU A 4 -12.49 29.77 -25.11
N GLN A 5 -11.96 30.27 -26.23
CA GLN A 5 -11.06 29.49 -27.10
C GLN A 5 -9.79 29.04 -26.36
N THR A 6 -9.22 29.90 -25.52
CA THR A 6 -8.07 29.54 -24.69
C THR A 6 -8.42 28.43 -23.70
N ILE A 7 -9.56 28.54 -23.02
CA ILE A 7 -10.06 27.52 -22.09
C ILE A 7 -10.26 26.17 -22.78
N GLU A 8 -10.91 26.15 -23.95
CA GLU A 8 -11.10 24.94 -24.75
C GLU A 8 -9.76 24.31 -25.14
N LYS A 9 -8.82 25.10 -25.63
CA LYS A 9 -7.45 24.63 -25.94
C LYS A 9 -6.75 24.04 -24.71
N LEU A 10 -6.91 24.66 -23.53
CA LEU A 10 -6.36 24.12 -22.28
C LEU A 10 -6.96 22.74 -21.94
N TYR A 11 -8.27 22.54 -22.11
CA TYR A 11 -8.88 21.21 -21.94
C TYR A 11 -8.36 20.19 -22.97
N HIS A 12 -8.25 20.55 -24.24
CA HIS A 12 -7.71 19.67 -25.29
C HIS A 12 -6.25 19.27 -25.04
N MET A 13 -5.44 20.17 -24.48
CA MET A 13 -4.06 19.88 -24.04
C MET A 13 -3.99 19.11 -22.71
N LYS A 14 -5.14 18.72 -22.13
CA LYS A 14 -5.26 18.06 -20.82
C LYS A 14 -4.74 18.92 -19.66
N LEU A 15 -4.71 20.24 -19.82
CA LEU A 15 -4.35 21.24 -18.82
C LEU A 15 -5.57 21.67 -17.97
N ASN A 16 -6.42 20.72 -17.59
CA ASN A 16 -7.73 21.01 -16.99
C ASN A 16 -7.65 21.88 -15.72
N GLY A 17 -6.70 21.61 -14.80
CA GLY A 17 -6.51 22.45 -13.62
C GLY A 17 -6.15 23.91 -13.96
N MET A 18 -5.41 24.12 -15.05
CA MET A 18 -5.10 25.46 -15.55
C MET A 18 -6.34 26.14 -16.15
N ALA A 19 -7.18 25.37 -16.87
CA ALA A 19 -8.42 25.86 -17.44
C ALA A 19 -9.40 26.35 -16.36
N GLU A 20 -9.57 25.58 -15.28
CA GLU A 20 -10.43 25.98 -14.16
C GLU A 20 -9.87 27.21 -13.43
N ALA A 21 -8.57 27.24 -13.12
CA ALA A 21 -7.99 28.42 -12.47
C ALA A 21 -8.04 29.67 -13.36
N PHE A 22 -7.93 29.52 -14.67
CA PHE A 22 -8.05 30.65 -15.60
C PHE A 22 -9.49 31.20 -15.63
N LYS A 23 -10.50 30.32 -15.59
CA LYS A 23 -11.90 30.74 -15.42
C LYS A 23 -12.11 31.49 -14.11
N GLU A 24 -11.59 30.97 -12.99
CA GLU A 24 -11.69 31.60 -11.68
C GLU A 24 -11.03 32.99 -11.66
N GLN A 25 -9.83 33.12 -12.25
CA GLN A 25 -9.12 34.40 -12.35
C GLN A 25 -9.90 35.46 -13.14
N ILE A 26 -10.61 35.06 -14.21
CA ILE A 26 -11.44 36.00 -15.00
C ILE A 26 -12.60 36.55 -14.15
N LEU A 27 -13.12 35.75 -13.21
CA LEU A 27 -14.28 36.11 -12.39
C LEU A 27 -13.93 36.86 -11.11
N GLN A 28 -12.65 36.98 -10.74
CA GLN A 28 -12.18 37.58 -9.49
C GLN A 28 -11.37 38.87 -9.75
N PRO A 29 -11.97 40.05 -9.55
CA PRO A 29 -11.32 41.34 -9.80
C PRO A 29 -10.06 41.58 -8.95
N ASP A 30 -10.01 41.05 -7.73
CA ASP A 30 -8.87 41.22 -6.82
C ASP A 30 -7.60 40.55 -7.36
N LEU A 31 -7.74 39.44 -8.11
CA LEU A 31 -6.61 38.79 -8.75
C LEU A 31 -6.03 39.62 -9.89
N ALA A 32 -6.77 40.59 -10.45
CA ALA A 32 -6.25 41.50 -11.46
C ALA A 32 -5.25 42.52 -10.90
N GLN A 33 -5.17 42.69 -9.57
CA GLN A 33 -4.14 43.50 -8.92
C GLN A 33 -2.78 42.79 -8.84
N MET A 34 -2.76 41.47 -9.01
CA MET A 34 -1.54 40.66 -9.06
C MET A 34 -0.82 40.81 -10.39
N SER A 35 0.50 40.65 -10.38
CA SER A 35 1.29 40.68 -11.61
C SER A 35 0.89 39.52 -12.54
N PHE A 36 1.25 39.63 -13.83
CA PHE A 36 1.02 38.53 -14.77
C PHE A 36 1.76 37.26 -14.33
N GLU A 37 3.00 37.41 -13.86
CA GLU A 37 3.86 36.31 -13.40
C GLU A 37 3.23 35.58 -12.20
N GLU A 38 2.70 36.33 -11.22
CA GLU A 38 2.05 35.74 -10.06
C GLU A 38 0.79 34.97 -10.44
N ARG A 39 -0.06 35.56 -11.29
CA ARG A 39 -1.25 34.89 -11.81
C ARG A 39 -0.90 33.64 -12.60
N PHE A 40 0.11 33.71 -13.46
CA PHE A 40 0.57 32.57 -14.24
C PHE A 40 1.13 31.46 -13.35
N ALA A 41 1.90 31.80 -12.32
CA ALA A 41 2.37 30.84 -11.32
C ALA A 41 1.21 30.11 -10.63
N LEU A 42 0.13 30.82 -10.25
CA LEU A 42 -1.07 30.21 -9.66
C LEU A 42 -1.77 29.24 -10.64
N LEU A 43 -1.83 29.58 -11.93
CA LEU A 43 -2.39 28.71 -12.97
C LEU A 43 -1.60 27.40 -13.08
N VAL A 44 -0.27 27.51 -13.11
CA VAL A 44 0.64 26.35 -13.20
C VAL A 44 0.53 25.51 -11.93
N GLU A 45 0.53 26.12 -10.75
CA GLU A 45 0.42 25.42 -9.47
C GLU A 45 -0.91 24.67 -9.36
N ARG A 46 -2.03 25.29 -9.78
CA ARG A 46 -3.33 24.60 -9.83
C ARG A 46 -3.27 23.37 -10.72
N HIS A 47 -2.65 23.48 -11.89
CA HIS A 47 -2.52 22.36 -12.80
C HIS A 47 -1.62 21.24 -12.23
N TRP A 48 -0.52 21.62 -11.59
CA TRP A 48 0.39 20.70 -10.92
C TRP A 48 -0.31 19.92 -9.81
N THR A 49 -0.95 20.62 -8.88
CA THR A 49 -1.75 20.01 -7.79
C THR A 49 -2.82 19.08 -8.35
N TRP A 50 -3.55 19.51 -9.39
CA TRP A 50 -4.56 18.68 -10.04
C TRP A 50 -4.00 17.38 -10.63
N LYS A 51 -2.78 17.40 -11.19
CA LYS A 51 -2.11 16.21 -11.73
C LYS A 51 -1.66 15.28 -10.61
N GLU A 52 -1.05 15.82 -9.56
CA GLU A 52 -0.60 15.03 -8.40
C GLU A 52 -1.79 14.38 -7.69
N ASP A 53 -2.89 15.08 -7.49
CA ASP A 53 -4.12 14.53 -6.91
C ASP A 53 -4.69 13.38 -7.74
N ARG A 54 -4.75 13.54 -9.06
CA ARG A 54 -5.22 12.48 -9.96
C ARG A 54 -4.29 11.28 -9.95
N ARG A 55 -2.98 11.51 -9.97
CA ARG A 55 -1.96 10.46 -9.86
C ARG A 55 -2.15 9.68 -8.56
N MET A 56 -2.26 10.38 -7.43
CA MET A 56 -2.45 9.80 -6.10
C MET A 56 -3.73 8.95 -6.04
N LYS A 57 -4.87 9.50 -6.45
CA LYS A 57 -6.16 8.79 -6.50
C LYS A 57 -6.08 7.53 -7.37
N ARG A 58 -5.40 7.61 -8.51
CA ARG A 58 -5.18 6.46 -9.39
C ARG A 58 -4.34 5.38 -8.70
N LEU A 59 -3.22 5.76 -8.05
CA LEU A 59 -2.37 4.81 -7.34
C LEU A 59 -3.13 4.09 -6.21
N LEU A 60 -3.89 4.85 -5.40
CA LEU A 60 -4.72 4.28 -4.33
C LEU A 60 -5.78 3.31 -4.88
N SER A 61 -6.42 3.64 -6.01
CA SER A 61 -7.40 2.77 -6.66
C SER A 61 -6.76 1.47 -7.21
N LEU A 62 -5.57 1.57 -7.80
CA LEU A 62 -4.81 0.42 -8.30
C LEU A 62 -4.22 -0.44 -7.19
N ALA A 63 -4.01 0.12 -6.00
CA ALA A 63 -3.46 -0.60 -4.86
C ALA A 63 -4.40 -1.68 -4.30
N LYS A 64 -5.72 -1.57 -4.56
CA LYS A 64 -6.72 -2.56 -4.11
C LYS A 64 -6.62 -2.88 -2.61
N LEU A 65 -6.31 -1.87 -1.80
CA LEU A 65 -6.17 -2.03 -0.36
C LEU A 65 -7.48 -2.54 0.24
N LYS A 66 -7.40 -3.59 1.07
CA LYS A 66 -8.57 -4.18 1.73
C LYS A 66 -9.24 -3.23 2.71
N ILE A 67 -8.48 -2.33 3.32
CA ILE A 67 -8.95 -1.38 4.31
C ILE A 67 -8.39 -0.01 3.93
N ASN A 68 -9.23 1.03 3.99
CA ASN A 68 -8.77 2.41 3.92
C ASN A 68 -8.11 2.79 5.26
N ALA A 69 -6.86 2.38 5.43
CA ALA A 69 -6.06 2.63 6.62
C ALA A 69 -5.05 3.76 6.37
N CYS A 70 -4.80 4.56 7.41
CA CYS A 70 -3.87 5.69 7.39
C CYS A 70 -2.90 5.54 8.56
N ILE A 71 -1.67 6.05 8.41
CA ILE A 71 -0.66 5.97 9.47
C ILE A 71 -1.04 6.89 10.65
N GLU A 72 -1.69 8.00 10.33
CA GLU A 72 -2.15 9.03 11.26
C GLU A 72 -3.21 8.50 12.24
N ASP A 73 -4.00 7.51 11.79
CA ASP A 73 -5.11 6.91 12.56
C ASP A 73 -4.69 5.68 13.38
N ILE A 74 -3.39 5.35 13.43
CA ILE A 74 -2.88 4.20 14.18
C ILE A 74 -3.04 4.46 15.69
N ASP A 75 -3.72 3.54 16.37
CA ASP A 75 -3.82 3.55 17.83
C ASP A 75 -2.57 2.93 18.48
N TYR A 76 -1.77 3.80 19.10
CA TYR A 76 -0.57 3.44 19.88
C TYR A 76 -0.85 3.23 21.37
N ARG A 77 -2.07 3.49 21.86
CA ARG A 77 -2.44 3.33 23.28
C ARG A 77 -2.66 1.86 23.63
N ALA A 78 -3.15 1.08 22.68
CA ALA A 78 -3.30 -0.36 22.84
C ALA A 78 -1.93 -1.05 23.00
N PRO A 79 -1.70 -1.85 24.06
CA PRO A 79 -0.39 -2.44 24.37
C PRO A 79 -0.07 -3.63 23.46
N ARG A 80 0.17 -3.36 22.17
CA ARG A 80 0.42 -4.36 21.14
C ARG A 80 1.89 -4.50 20.75
N GLY A 81 2.81 -3.93 21.54
CA GLY A 81 4.25 -3.93 21.24
C GLY A 81 4.63 -3.07 20.02
N LEU A 82 3.75 -2.16 19.59
CA LEU A 82 3.98 -1.29 18.44
C LEU A 82 4.83 -0.08 18.82
N GLN A 83 6.02 0.04 18.24
CA GLN A 83 6.89 1.19 18.47
C GLN A 83 6.55 2.34 17.51
N LYS A 84 6.16 3.49 18.06
CA LYS A 84 5.81 4.69 17.27
C LYS A 84 6.98 5.20 16.42
N SER A 85 8.20 5.14 16.95
CA SER A 85 9.43 5.54 16.24
C SER A 85 9.61 4.76 14.93
N VAL A 86 9.44 3.45 14.96
CA VAL A 86 9.55 2.58 13.78
C VAL A 86 8.49 2.92 12.74
N ILE A 87 7.24 3.15 13.15
CA ILE A 87 6.17 3.51 12.22
C ILE A 87 6.41 4.89 11.59
N LEU A 88 6.89 5.86 12.37
CA LEU A 88 7.28 7.17 11.84
C LEU A 88 8.44 7.06 10.85
N GLN A 89 9.46 6.24 11.15
CA GLN A 89 10.55 5.96 10.22
C GLN A 89 10.02 5.36 8.91
N LEU A 90 9.12 4.38 8.98
CA LEU A 90 8.51 3.77 7.79
C LEU A 90 7.61 4.73 7.00
N SER A 91 7.11 5.79 7.63
CA SER A 91 6.25 6.80 6.97
C SER A 91 6.98 7.69 5.97
N SER A 92 8.32 7.75 6.04
CA SER A 92 9.19 8.40 5.03
C SER A 92 9.18 7.69 3.68
N CYS A 93 8.84 6.38 3.68
CA CYS A 93 8.99 5.47 2.55
C CYS A 93 10.43 5.26 2.07
N ASP A 94 11.46 5.60 2.86
CA ASP A 94 12.86 5.33 2.50
C ASP A 94 13.15 3.83 2.38
N TRP A 95 12.48 3.01 3.17
CA TRP A 95 12.51 1.56 3.05
C TRP A 95 12.07 1.06 1.65
N VAL A 96 11.16 1.77 0.99
CA VAL A 96 10.73 1.45 -0.38
C VAL A 96 11.80 1.80 -1.40
N ARG A 97 12.49 2.94 -1.20
CA ARG A 97 13.57 3.40 -2.08
C ARG A 97 14.79 2.51 -2.00
N ASN A 98 15.06 1.96 -0.80
CA ASN A 98 16.15 1.04 -0.54
C ASN A 98 15.79 -0.45 -0.76
N ALA A 99 14.60 -0.73 -1.32
CA ALA A 99 14.09 -2.09 -1.56
C ALA A 99 14.10 -3.00 -0.30
N HIS A 100 13.94 -2.43 0.89
CA HIS A 100 13.79 -3.18 2.14
C HIS A 100 12.36 -3.70 2.28
N ASN A 101 12.17 -4.83 2.95
CA ASN A 101 10.86 -5.42 3.21
C ASN A 101 10.31 -5.00 4.57
N VAL A 102 9.02 -5.26 4.80
CA VAL A 102 8.39 -5.10 6.11
C VAL A 102 7.62 -6.38 6.43
N ILE A 103 7.92 -7.01 7.57
CA ILE A 103 7.23 -8.20 8.03
C ILE A 103 6.44 -7.84 9.28
N ILE A 104 5.14 -8.11 9.26
CA ILE A 104 4.21 -7.81 10.34
C ILE A 104 3.60 -9.13 10.83
N THR A 105 4.02 -9.58 12.00
CA THR A 105 3.52 -10.81 12.64
C THR A 105 2.65 -10.49 13.86
N GLY A 106 1.96 -11.51 14.38
CA GLY A 106 1.16 -11.39 15.60
C GLY A 106 -0.22 -12.07 15.51
N PRO A 107 -0.98 -12.11 16.61
CA PRO A 107 -2.23 -12.86 16.68
C PRO A 107 -3.35 -12.25 15.83
N THR A 108 -4.42 -13.01 15.63
CA THR A 108 -5.61 -12.58 14.89
C THR A 108 -6.22 -11.32 15.52
N GLY A 109 -6.53 -10.34 14.67
CA GLY A 109 -7.13 -9.08 15.12
C GLY A 109 -6.14 -8.07 15.73
N ALA A 110 -4.84 -8.39 15.84
CA ALA A 110 -3.83 -7.46 16.37
C ALA A 110 -3.55 -6.23 15.48
N GLY A 111 -4.12 -6.15 14.26
CA GLY A 111 -3.96 -5.00 13.38
C GLY A 111 -2.93 -5.15 12.25
N LYS A 112 -2.45 -6.37 11.96
CA LYS A 112 -1.46 -6.64 10.90
C LYS A 112 -1.85 -6.08 9.53
N THR A 113 -3.01 -6.49 9.02
CA THR A 113 -3.57 -6.00 7.75
C THR A 113 -3.77 -4.49 7.74
N TYR A 114 -4.16 -3.90 8.89
CA TYR A 114 -4.34 -2.45 8.99
C TYR A 114 -3.00 -1.72 8.81
N LEU A 115 -1.95 -2.15 9.52
CA LEU A 115 -0.61 -1.57 9.37
C LEU A 115 -0.07 -1.75 7.95
N ALA A 116 -0.25 -2.93 7.35
CA ALA A 116 0.17 -3.18 5.97
C ALA A 116 -0.54 -2.24 4.98
N CYS A 117 -1.87 -2.07 5.13
CA CYS A 117 -2.64 -1.14 4.31
C CYS A 117 -2.24 0.32 4.57
N ALA A 118 -1.98 0.72 5.81
CA ALA A 118 -1.58 2.08 6.16
C ALA A 118 -0.23 2.46 5.55
N LEU A 119 0.75 1.56 5.61
CA LEU A 119 2.05 1.75 4.98
C LEU A 119 1.95 1.81 3.45
N ALA A 120 1.15 0.93 2.84
CA ALA A 120 0.91 0.95 1.41
C ALA A 120 0.15 2.21 0.94
N ASN A 121 -0.83 2.67 1.73
CA ASN A 121 -1.53 3.93 1.49
C ASN A 121 -0.56 5.11 1.52
N ARG A 122 0.30 5.17 2.55
CA ARG A 122 1.35 6.20 2.64
C ARG A 122 2.27 6.17 1.43
N ALA A 123 2.70 5.00 0.98
CA ALA A 123 3.51 4.87 -0.24
C ALA A 123 2.78 5.45 -1.48
N CYS A 124 1.49 5.15 -1.65
CA CYS A 124 0.67 5.75 -2.72
C CYS A 124 0.56 7.27 -2.62
N ARG A 125 0.41 7.83 -1.41
CA ARG A 125 0.42 9.27 -1.16
C ARG A 125 1.76 9.92 -1.48
N MET A 126 2.86 9.17 -1.33
CA MET A 126 4.22 9.57 -1.74
C MET A 126 4.50 9.31 -3.24
N GLY A 127 3.47 8.98 -4.04
CA GLY A 127 3.60 8.77 -5.48
C GLY A 127 4.18 7.42 -5.90
N LEU A 128 4.32 6.47 -4.98
CA LEU A 128 4.85 5.12 -5.21
C LEU A 128 3.69 4.12 -5.41
N SER A 129 3.79 3.25 -6.42
CA SER A 129 2.75 2.24 -6.67
C SER A 129 2.73 1.18 -5.56
N ALA A 130 1.54 0.83 -5.11
CA ALA A 130 1.32 -0.33 -4.24
C ALA A 130 0.35 -1.31 -4.89
N PHE A 131 0.36 -2.56 -4.44
CA PHE A 131 -0.65 -3.56 -4.77
C PHE A 131 -0.86 -4.49 -3.59
N TYR A 132 -2.10 -4.70 -3.18
CA TYR A 132 -2.47 -5.60 -2.10
C TYR A 132 -3.10 -6.87 -2.66
N ILE A 133 -2.68 -8.02 -2.13
CA ILE A 133 -3.30 -9.31 -2.40
C ILE A 133 -3.18 -10.23 -1.17
N ARG A 134 -4.20 -11.05 -0.95
CA ARG A 134 -4.14 -12.14 0.01
C ARG A 134 -3.43 -13.32 -0.63
N ILE A 135 -2.56 -14.02 0.12
CA ILE A 135 -1.80 -15.17 -0.39
C ILE A 135 -2.70 -16.24 -1.03
N PRO A 136 -3.83 -16.67 -0.44
CA PRO A 136 -4.73 -17.63 -1.10
C PRO A 136 -5.27 -17.15 -2.45
N ASN A 137 -5.59 -15.85 -2.57
CA ASN A 137 -6.07 -15.28 -3.83
C ASN A 137 -4.95 -15.20 -4.87
N LEU A 138 -3.73 -14.87 -4.45
CA LEU A 138 -2.56 -14.87 -5.32
C LEU A 138 -2.35 -16.26 -5.95
N PHE A 139 -2.36 -17.30 -5.12
CA PHE A 139 -2.20 -18.67 -5.61
C PHE A 139 -3.30 -19.09 -6.58
N GLN A 140 -4.56 -18.75 -6.29
CA GLN A 140 -5.67 -18.99 -7.20
C GLN A 140 -5.49 -18.24 -8.54
N GLU A 141 -5.12 -16.96 -8.49
CA GLU A 141 -4.87 -16.16 -9.70
C GLU A 141 -3.70 -16.73 -10.52
N LEU A 142 -2.62 -17.18 -9.88
CA LEU A 142 -1.47 -17.79 -10.57
C LEU A 142 -1.82 -19.14 -11.19
N ALA A 143 -2.63 -19.96 -10.53
CA ALA A 143 -3.10 -21.23 -11.08
C ALA A 143 -3.95 -21.03 -12.35
N ILE A 144 -4.89 -20.09 -12.33
CA ILE A 144 -5.69 -19.72 -13.50
C ILE A 144 -4.80 -19.15 -14.60
N ALA A 145 -3.87 -18.26 -14.24
CA ALA A 145 -2.98 -17.60 -15.20
C ALA A 145 -2.04 -18.57 -15.93
N ARG A 146 -1.69 -19.71 -15.31
CA ARG A 146 -0.97 -20.79 -15.99
C ARG A 146 -1.86 -21.51 -17.00
N ALA A 147 -3.12 -21.75 -16.67
CA ALA A 147 -4.06 -22.45 -17.53
C ALA A 147 -4.47 -21.63 -18.77
N ASP A 148 -4.57 -20.30 -18.65
CA ASP A 148 -4.98 -19.40 -19.74
C ASP A 148 -3.81 -18.67 -20.45
N GLY A 149 -2.57 -18.96 -20.05
CA GLY A 149 -1.36 -18.36 -20.63
C GLY A 149 -1.06 -16.93 -20.16
N SER A 150 -1.80 -16.38 -19.20
CA SER A 150 -1.60 -15.03 -18.67
C SER A 150 -0.58 -14.93 -17.52
N TYR A 151 0.13 -16.01 -17.16
CA TYR A 151 1.10 -16.07 -16.05
C TYR A 151 2.15 -14.94 -16.08
N SER A 152 2.78 -14.71 -17.24
CA SER A 152 3.77 -13.63 -17.37
C SER A 152 3.18 -12.24 -17.10
N LYS A 153 1.90 -12.03 -17.42
CA LYS A 153 1.21 -10.75 -17.22
C LYS A 153 0.97 -10.47 -15.73
N ILE A 154 0.57 -11.48 -14.95
CA ILE A 154 0.38 -11.32 -13.51
C ILE A 154 1.72 -11.14 -12.78
N MET A 155 2.76 -11.91 -13.13
CA MET A 155 4.10 -11.72 -12.56
C MET A 155 4.64 -10.30 -12.82
N LYS A 156 4.51 -9.80 -14.07
CA LYS A 156 4.85 -8.40 -14.40
C LYS A 156 4.04 -7.38 -13.61
N LYS A 157 2.74 -7.65 -13.35
CA LYS A 157 1.89 -6.77 -12.54
C LYS A 157 2.39 -6.71 -11.09
N LEU A 158 2.73 -7.86 -10.50
CA LEU A 158 3.28 -7.94 -9.15
C LEU A 158 4.62 -7.19 -9.07
N LEU A 159 5.55 -7.46 -9.99
CA LEU A 159 6.86 -6.78 -10.05
C LEU A 159 6.77 -5.25 -10.19
N ARG A 160 5.82 -4.74 -11.01
CA ARG A 160 5.64 -3.29 -11.22
C ARG A 160 5.17 -2.52 -9.98
N ALA A 161 4.62 -3.20 -8.98
CA ALA A 161 4.27 -2.55 -7.71
C ALA A 161 5.55 -2.26 -6.90
N LYS A 162 5.81 -0.99 -6.60
CA LYS A 162 6.92 -0.60 -5.72
C LYS A 162 6.75 -1.17 -4.31
N VAL A 163 5.49 -1.30 -3.86
CA VAL A 163 5.12 -2.00 -2.63
C VAL A 163 4.10 -3.09 -2.93
N LEU A 164 4.49 -4.36 -2.76
CA LEU A 164 3.55 -5.48 -2.80
C LEU A 164 3.17 -5.87 -1.38
N VAL A 165 1.88 -5.90 -1.06
CA VAL A 165 1.39 -6.42 0.21
C VAL A 165 0.89 -7.83 0.02
N LEU A 166 1.54 -8.78 0.71
CA LEU A 166 1.17 -10.18 0.81
C LEU A 166 0.52 -10.42 2.18
N ASP A 167 -0.81 -10.48 2.21
CA ASP A 167 -1.56 -10.65 3.45
C ASP A 167 -1.97 -12.12 3.66
N ASP A 168 -2.13 -12.49 4.92
CA ASP A 168 -2.54 -13.84 5.36
C ASP A 168 -1.55 -14.96 4.97
N LEU A 169 -0.24 -14.70 5.03
CA LEU A 169 0.78 -15.74 4.83
C LEU A 169 0.72 -16.79 5.97
N GLY A 170 0.80 -18.07 5.61
CA GLY A 170 0.94 -19.19 6.53
C GLY A 170 -0.33 -19.62 7.27
N LEU A 171 -1.53 -19.23 6.79
CA LEU A 171 -2.81 -19.69 7.37
C LEU A 171 -3.17 -21.14 7.03
N SER A 172 -2.64 -21.67 5.92
CA SER A 172 -2.87 -23.04 5.47
C SER A 172 -1.57 -23.63 4.93
N PRO A 173 -1.39 -24.96 4.97
CA PRO A 173 -0.27 -25.60 4.30
C PRO A 173 -0.26 -25.27 2.80
N MET A 174 0.92 -25.01 2.26
CA MET A 174 1.09 -24.75 0.82
C MET A 174 1.33 -26.06 0.07
N SER A 175 0.69 -26.20 -1.09
CA SER A 175 1.03 -27.22 -2.09
C SER A 175 2.43 -26.97 -2.67
N ALA A 176 3.03 -27.97 -3.31
CA ALA A 176 4.34 -27.83 -3.93
C ALA A 176 4.37 -26.72 -5.00
N GLN A 177 3.26 -26.51 -5.70
CA GLN A 177 3.13 -25.48 -6.72
C GLN A 177 3.08 -24.08 -6.09
N GLU A 178 2.29 -23.90 -5.03
CA GLU A 178 2.17 -22.63 -4.31
C GLU A 178 3.49 -22.16 -3.68
N ARG A 179 4.32 -23.09 -3.20
CA ARG A 179 5.66 -22.77 -2.69
C ARG A 179 6.57 -22.22 -3.79
N ARG A 180 6.56 -22.85 -4.96
CA ARG A 180 7.29 -22.35 -6.14
C ARG A 180 6.77 -20.99 -6.58
N ASP A 181 5.45 -20.83 -6.63
CA ASP A 181 4.82 -19.55 -6.93
C ASP A 181 5.23 -18.43 -5.97
N LEU A 182 5.28 -18.72 -4.67
CA LEU A 182 5.77 -17.76 -3.67
C LEU A 182 7.25 -17.43 -3.91
N LEU A 183 8.09 -18.43 -4.19
CA LEU A 183 9.51 -18.22 -4.48
C LEU A 183 9.70 -17.32 -5.70
N GLU A 184 9.04 -17.60 -6.82
CA GLU A 184 9.14 -16.79 -8.05
C GLU A 184 8.74 -15.33 -7.80
N VAL A 185 7.66 -15.09 -7.04
CA VAL A 185 7.21 -13.72 -6.70
C VAL A 185 8.24 -13.01 -5.82
N VAL A 186 8.88 -13.72 -4.90
CA VAL A 186 9.90 -13.16 -4.01
C VAL A 186 11.21 -12.90 -4.76
N GLU A 187 11.63 -13.84 -5.62
CA GLU A 187 12.83 -13.78 -6.45
C GLU A 187 12.79 -12.56 -7.37
N ASP A 188 11.72 -12.42 -8.16
CA ASP A 188 11.55 -11.32 -9.12
C ASP A 188 11.66 -9.95 -8.45
N ARG A 189 11.28 -9.86 -7.17
CA ARG A 189 11.20 -8.60 -6.44
C ARG A 189 12.45 -8.29 -5.62
N HIS A 190 13.25 -9.30 -5.32
CA HIS A 190 14.38 -9.17 -4.39
C HIS A 190 15.37 -8.09 -4.86
N GLY A 191 15.72 -7.16 -3.96
CA GLY A 191 16.64 -6.05 -4.25
C GLY A 191 16.11 -4.97 -5.20
N LEU A 192 14.92 -5.14 -5.81
CA LEU A 192 14.37 -4.21 -6.81
C LEU A 192 13.17 -3.41 -6.30
N THR A 193 12.31 -4.06 -5.51
CA THR A 193 11.07 -3.48 -4.97
C THR A 193 10.74 -4.09 -3.62
N SER A 194 9.93 -3.39 -2.83
CA SER A 194 9.68 -3.79 -1.44
C SER A 194 8.43 -4.62 -1.28
N THR A 195 8.48 -5.58 -0.36
CA THR A 195 7.35 -6.44 -0.03
C THR A 195 6.96 -6.25 1.44
N ILE A 196 5.67 -6.04 1.69
CA ILE A 196 5.09 -6.11 3.03
C ILE A 196 4.44 -7.47 3.18
N VAL A 197 4.84 -8.24 4.19
CA VAL A 197 4.21 -9.52 4.53
C VAL A 197 3.46 -9.38 5.85
N ALA A 198 2.18 -9.73 5.85
CA ALA A 198 1.39 -9.85 7.07
C ALA A 198 1.06 -11.31 7.32
N ALA A 199 1.55 -11.86 8.44
CA ALA A 199 1.41 -13.27 8.78
C ALA A 199 0.95 -13.46 10.22
N GLN A 200 0.15 -14.49 10.49
CA GLN A 200 -0.18 -14.83 11.89
C GLN A 200 0.95 -15.61 12.54
N LEU A 201 1.58 -16.49 11.77
CA LEU A 201 2.65 -17.36 12.20
C LEU A 201 3.94 -16.54 12.44
N PRO A 202 4.62 -16.74 13.59
CA PRO A 202 5.96 -16.19 13.82
C PRO A 202 6.95 -16.61 12.74
N ILE A 203 7.96 -15.77 12.46
CA ILE A 203 8.91 -15.97 11.35
C ILE A 203 9.67 -17.29 11.52
N GLU A 204 9.96 -17.67 12.75
CA GLU A 204 10.72 -18.86 13.12
C GLU A 204 10.05 -20.15 12.63
N HIS A 205 8.72 -20.14 12.47
CA HIS A 205 7.95 -21.30 11.99
C HIS A 205 7.66 -21.26 10.48
N TRP A 206 8.11 -20.23 9.75
CA TRP A 206 7.84 -20.15 8.31
C TRP A 206 8.58 -21.24 7.54
N HIS A 207 9.80 -21.59 7.97
CA HIS A 207 10.57 -22.67 7.36
C HIS A 207 9.80 -24.01 7.43
N GLU A 208 9.27 -24.34 8.60
CA GLU A 208 8.43 -25.53 8.82
C GLU A 208 7.10 -25.47 8.06
N ASN A 209 6.50 -24.28 7.93
CA ASN A 209 5.21 -24.10 7.23
C ASN A 209 5.33 -24.30 5.72
N ILE A 210 6.44 -23.87 5.11
CA ILE A 210 6.71 -24.04 3.68
C ILE A 210 6.93 -25.53 3.35
N ARG A 211 7.48 -26.35 4.27
CA ARG A 211 7.65 -27.82 4.11
C ARG A 211 8.48 -28.23 2.89
N ASP A 212 9.45 -27.39 2.51
CA ASP A 212 10.48 -27.65 1.50
C ASP A 212 11.70 -26.83 1.92
N PRO A 213 12.76 -27.47 2.48
CA PRO A 213 13.89 -26.73 3.06
C PRO A 213 14.57 -25.80 2.05
N THR A 214 14.77 -26.27 0.81
CA THR A 214 15.44 -25.49 -0.24
C THR A 214 14.65 -24.24 -0.60
N ILE A 215 13.33 -24.38 -0.80
CA ILE A 215 12.47 -23.23 -1.10
C ILE A 215 12.34 -22.31 0.13
N ALA A 216 12.22 -22.89 1.32
CA ALA A 216 12.10 -22.14 2.56
C ALA A 216 13.31 -21.24 2.79
N ASP A 217 14.52 -21.79 2.66
CA ASP A 217 15.77 -21.02 2.80
C ASP A 217 15.82 -19.88 1.77
N ALA A 218 15.52 -20.16 0.50
CA ALA A 218 15.54 -19.15 -0.55
C ALA A 218 14.52 -18.01 -0.32
N VAL A 219 13.31 -18.35 0.15
CA VAL A 219 12.26 -17.36 0.46
C VAL A 219 12.65 -16.53 1.68
N LEU A 220 13.14 -17.17 2.76
CA LEU A 220 13.50 -16.48 4.00
C LEU A 220 14.71 -15.58 3.82
N ASP A 221 15.73 -16.02 3.11
CA ASP A 221 16.90 -15.20 2.76
C ASP A 221 16.47 -13.89 2.08
N ARG A 222 15.60 -13.98 1.07
CA ARG A 222 15.17 -12.82 0.28
C ARG A 222 14.14 -11.93 0.97
N LEU A 223 13.25 -12.50 1.77
CA LEU A 223 12.20 -11.73 2.45
C LEU A 223 12.65 -11.18 3.80
N VAL A 224 13.40 -11.95 4.60
CA VAL A 224 13.62 -11.69 6.03
C VAL A 224 14.92 -10.97 6.30
N HIS A 225 15.97 -11.22 5.51
CA HIS A 225 17.31 -10.66 5.76
C HIS A 225 17.28 -9.13 5.81
N ASN A 226 16.66 -8.50 4.80
CA ASN A 226 16.56 -7.04 4.67
C ASN A 226 15.15 -6.53 5.02
N ALA A 227 14.60 -6.95 6.15
CA ALA A 227 13.25 -6.59 6.58
C ALA A 227 13.18 -5.86 7.92
N TYR A 228 12.32 -4.84 7.98
CA TYR A 228 11.79 -4.34 9.24
C TYR A 228 10.80 -5.36 9.81
N LYS A 229 11.02 -5.81 11.05
CA LYS A 229 10.21 -6.83 11.71
C LYS A 229 9.34 -6.19 12.80
N ILE A 230 8.03 -6.25 12.62
CA ILE A 230 7.04 -5.72 13.56
C ILE A 230 6.24 -6.89 14.12
N ASN A 231 6.54 -7.29 15.36
CA ASN A 231 5.81 -8.36 16.04
C ASN A 231 4.72 -7.75 16.93
N LEU A 232 3.47 -7.86 16.49
CA LEU A 232 2.31 -7.39 17.25
C LEU A 232 1.90 -8.41 18.31
N LYS A 233 1.53 -7.89 19.48
CA LYS A 233 1.01 -8.66 20.62
C LYS A 233 -0.38 -8.18 21.01
N GLY A 234 -0.95 -8.78 22.04
CA GLY A 234 -2.18 -8.32 22.68
C GLY A 234 -3.46 -8.82 22.00
N GLU A 235 -4.59 -8.34 22.52
CA GLU A 235 -5.92 -8.77 22.09
C GLU A 235 -6.35 -8.18 20.73
N SER A 236 -7.44 -8.73 20.21
CA SER A 236 -8.04 -8.28 18.96
C SER A 236 -8.54 -6.84 19.06
N MET A 237 -8.01 -5.94 18.23
CA MET A 237 -8.48 -4.56 18.09
C MET A 237 -9.95 -4.48 17.63
N ARG A 238 -10.47 -5.55 17.01
CA ARG A 238 -11.89 -5.62 16.62
C ARG A 238 -12.80 -5.75 17.84
N LYS A 239 -12.36 -6.47 18.88
CA LYS A 239 -13.10 -6.61 20.15
C LYS A 239 -13.11 -5.29 20.93
N LEU A 240 -11.98 -4.58 20.94
CA LEU A 240 -11.88 -3.27 21.60
C LEU A 240 -12.77 -2.20 20.94
N ARG A 241 -13.03 -2.33 19.63
CA ARG A 241 -13.90 -1.44 18.87
C ARG A 241 -15.36 -1.89 18.81
N SER A 242 -15.67 -3.14 19.14
CA SER A 242 -17.05 -3.64 19.11
C SER A 242 -17.83 -3.12 20.31
N THR A 243 -18.84 -2.30 20.07
CA THR A 243 -19.80 -1.81 21.08
C THR A 243 -21.04 -2.69 21.21
N LEU A 244 -21.14 -3.72 20.37
CA LEU A 244 -22.26 -4.65 20.32
C LEU A 244 -22.06 -5.71 21.42
N THR A 245 -22.93 -5.69 22.42
CA THR A 245 -22.87 -6.40 23.72
C THR A 245 -21.79 -5.91 24.70
N LYS A 246 -22.10 -4.83 25.44
CA LYS A 246 -21.51 -4.62 26.77
C LYS A 246 -21.82 -5.86 27.62
N LYS A 247 -20.80 -6.53 28.17
CA LYS A 247 -21.02 -7.49 29.27
C LYS A 247 -21.82 -6.73 30.33
N LYS A 248 -23.02 -7.21 30.66
CA LYS A 248 -23.64 -6.85 31.94
C LYS A 248 -22.64 -7.28 33.00
N ASP A 249 -22.13 -6.33 33.78
CA ASP A 249 -21.49 -6.65 35.04
C ASP A 249 -22.47 -7.53 35.82
N SER A 250 -22.14 -8.81 35.97
CA SER A 250 -22.74 -9.65 36.98
C SER A 250 -22.19 -9.17 38.33
N GLY A 251 -22.80 -8.09 38.82
CA GLY A 251 -22.57 -7.58 40.15
C GLY A 251 -23.24 -8.47 41.19
N LYS A 252 -22.40 -8.91 42.15
CA LYS A 252 -22.69 -9.47 43.48
C LYS A 252 -23.43 -10.80 43.54
#